data_AF-A0A1A3PWR8-F1
#
_entry.id   AF-A0A1A3PWR8-F1
#
_cell.length_a   1.000
_cell.length_b   1.000
_cell.length_c   1.000
_cell.angle_alpha   90.00
_cell.angle_beta   90.00
_cell.angle_gamma   90.00
#
_symmetry.space_group_name_H-M   'P 1'
#
loop_
_entity.id
_entity.type
_entity.pdbx_description
1 polymer ?
#
loop_
_entity_poly.entity_id
_entity_poly.type
_entity_poly.pdbx_seq_one_letter_code
_entity_poly.pdbx_strand_id
1 'polypeptide(L)'
;MRDEAVDLDTLTAVVPPADAGRADTCSCGTRRTLLRHYLVTPCAGRALAKLKAAHPDEYDRYLTELRAEAITAAEAAWTRHCAGDHS
;
A
#
# COMPACT_ATOMS: atom_id res chain seq x y z
N MET A 1 -6.48 -20.04 -12.56
CA MET A 1 -7.07 -18.96 -11.75
C MET A 1 -6.08 -17.81 -11.85
N ARG A 2 -6.39 -16.75 -12.60
CA ARG A 2 -5.45 -15.62 -12.77
C ARG A 2 -5.52 -14.82 -11.49
N ASP A 3 -4.39 -14.71 -10.78
CA ASP A 3 -4.19 -13.76 -9.70
C ASP A 3 -4.27 -12.36 -10.31
N GLU A 4 -5.46 -11.78 -10.28
CA GLU A 4 -5.64 -10.36 -10.58
C GLU A 4 -5.26 -9.63 -9.30
N ALA A 5 -4.01 -9.15 -9.25
CA ALA A 5 -3.57 -8.28 -8.18
C ALA A 5 -4.52 -7.08 -8.15
N VAL A 6 -5.39 -7.06 -7.14
CA VAL A 6 -6.33 -5.95 -6.93
C VAL A 6 -5.48 -4.75 -6.55
N ASP A 7 -5.25 -3.88 -7.54
CA ASP A 7 -4.64 -2.59 -7.31
C ASP A 7 -5.58 -1.75 -6.43
N LEU A 8 -5.28 -1.72 -5.12
CA LEU A 8 -6.01 -0.94 -4.13
C LEU A 8 -5.98 0.56 -4.44
N ASP A 9 -5.04 1.05 -5.25
CA ASP A 9 -5.00 2.45 -5.69
C ASP A 9 -5.93 2.72 -6.90
N THR A 10 -6.31 1.69 -7.65
CA THR A 10 -7.19 1.80 -8.84
C THR A 10 -8.69 1.70 -8.53
N LEU A 11 -9.11 1.39 -7.29
CA LEU A 11 -10.52 1.52 -6.86
C LEU A 11 -11.00 2.99 -6.73
N THR A 12 -10.43 3.89 -7.52
CA THR A 12 -10.85 5.28 -7.68
C THR A 12 -12.03 5.38 -8.66
N ALA A 13 -13.10 4.62 -8.43
CA ALA A 13 -14.43 5.04 -8.91
C ALA A 13 -15.01 6.06 -7.91
N VAL A 14 -14.25 7.12 -7.64
CA VAL A 14 -14.77 8.30 -6.94
C VAL A 14 -15.55 9.06 -8.00
N VAL A 15 -16.88 8.95 -7.97
CA VAL A 15 -17.76 9.91 -8.66
C VAL A 15 -17.28 11.30 -8.24
N PRO A 16 -16.72 12.13 -9.16
CA PRO A 16 -16.34 13.47 -8.79
C PRO A 16 -17.62 14.20 -8.37
N PRO A 17 -17.64 14.89 -7.22
CA PRO A 17 -18.76 15.75 -6.91
C PRO A 17 -18.83 16.80 -8.04
N ALA A 18 -20.04 17.01 -8.56
CA ALA A 18 -20.32 17.97 -9.62
C ALA A 18 -20.14 19.40 -9.08
N ASP A 19 -18.89 19.85 -8.93
CA ASP A 19 -18.58 21.11 -8.26
C ASP A 19 -17.78 22.05 -9.20
N ALA A 20 -18.39 22.47 -10.32
CA ALA A 20 -17.89 23.62 -11.07
C ALA A 20 -18.17 24.89 -10.25
N GLY A 21 -17.20 25.34 -9.45
CA GLY A 21 -17.27 26.65 -8.75
C GLY A 21 -16.87 26.68 -7.26
N ARG A 22 -16.35 25.59 -6.67
CA ARG A 22 -15.88 25.62 -5.27
C ARG A 22 -14.46 26.19 -5.16
N ALA A 23 -14.24 27.05 -4.16
CA ALA A 23 -12.90 27.59 -3.85
C ALA A 23 -11.91 26.44 -3.59
N ASP A 24 -10.78 26.45 -4.31
CA ASP A 24 -9.71 25.45 -4.17
C ASP A 24 -8.84 25.65 -2.91
N THR A 25 -9.00 26.79 -2.25
CA THR A 25 -8.27 27.16 -1.03
C THR A 25 -9.23 27.69 0.01
N CYS A 26 -9.10 27.20 1.24
CA CYS A 26 -9.82 27.70 2.41
C CYS A 26 -9.26 29.06 2.84
N SER A 27 -10.03 29.88 3.56
CA SER A 27 -9.57 31.15 4.15
C SER A 27 -8.35 30.98 5.09
N CYS A 28 -8.12 29.79 5.62
CA CYS A 28 -6.92 29.44 6.39
C CYS A 28 -5.70 29.03 5.54
N GLY A 29 -5.76 29.15 4.21
CA GLY A 29 -4.68 28.80 3.28
C GLY A 29 -4.57 27.31 2.93
N THR A 30 -5.41 26.45 3.52
CA THR A 30 -5.41 25.00 3.19
C THR A 30 -5.99 24.76 1.80
N ARG A 31 -5.23 24.06 0.94
CA ARG A 31 -5.70 23.64 -0.39
C ARG A 31 -6.56 22.39 -0.29
N ARG A 32 -7.66 22.36 -1.05
CA ARG A 32 -8.56 21.19 -1.14
C ARG A 32 -7.82 19.92 -1.55
N THR A 33 -6.84 20.04 -2.44
CA THR A 33 -6.00 18.92 -2.92
C THR A 33 -5.16 18.30 -1.80
N LEU A 34 -4.55 19.13 -0.94
CA LEU A 34 -3.79 18.66 0.23
C LEU A 34 -4.71 17.94 1.22
N LEU A 35 -5.87 18.53 1.52
CA LEU A 35 -6.85 17.89 2.40
C LEU A 35 -7.29 16.54 1.85
N ARG A 36 -7.58 16.46 0.55
CA ARG A 36 -7.92 15.19 -0.12
C ARG A 36 -6.78 14.18 -0.01
N HIS A 37 -5.55 14.59 -0.30
CA HIS A 37 -4.38 13.70 -0.20
C HIS A 37 -4.26 13.10 1.21
N TYR A 38 -4.29 13.94 2.25
CA TYR A 38 -4.17 13.46 3.63
C TYR A 38 -5.30 12.53 4.07
N LEU A 39 -6.51 12.72 3.54
CA LEU A 39 -7.65 11.85 3.86
C LEU A 39 -7.65 10.54 3.07
N VAL A 40 -7.15 10.54 1.83
CA VAL A 40 -7.19 9.39 0.93
C VAL A 40 -5.96 8.49 1.09
N THR A 41 -4.75 9.04 1.23
CA THR A 41 -3.51 8.26 1.35
C THR A 41 -3.56 7.18 2.44
N PRO A 42 -4.17 7.39 3.62
CA PRO A 42 -4.25 6.34 4.64
C PRO A 42 -5.26 5.22 4.34
N CYS A 43 -6.11 5.34 3.32
CA CYS A 43 -7.22 4.39 3.08
C CYS A 43 -6.73 2.98 2.78
N ALA A 44 -5.70 2.82 1.93
CA ALA A 44 -5.14 1.49 1.63
C ALA A 44 -4.62 0.80 2.89
N GLY A 45 -3.89 1.52 3.74
CA GLY A 45 -3.41 1.01 5.02
C GLY A 45 -4.55 0.61 5.97
N ARG A 46 -5.63 1.41 6.03
CA ARG A 46 -6.83 1.08 6.82
C ARG A 46 -7.57 -0.15 6.29
N ALA A 47 -7.67 -0.29 4.97
CA ALA A 47 -8.29 -1.46 4.34
C ALA A 47 -7.48 -2.73 4.66
N LEU A 48 -6.15 -2.67 4.49
CA LEU A 48 -5.26 -3.76 4.85
C LEU A 48 -5.34 -4.11 6.34
N ALA A 49 -5.38 -3.12 7.23
CA ALA A 49 -5.54 -3.37 8.68
C ALA A 49 -6.85 -4.11 9.01
N LYS A 50 -7.95 -3.77 8.32
CA LYS A 50 -9.22 -4.50 8.46
C LYS A 50 -9.13 -5.94 7.95
N LEU A 51 -8.46 -6.17 6.82
CA LEU A 51 -8.24 -7.52 6.28
C LEU A 51 -7.41 -8.38 7.25
N LYS A 52 -6.33 -7.83 7.80
CA LYS A 52 -5.51 -8.50 8.83
C LYS A 52 -6.33 -8.87 10.06
N ALA A 53 -7.19 -7.97 10.52
CA ALA A 53 -8.05 -8.21 11.67
C ALA A 53 -9.13 -9.28 11.40
N ALA A 54 -9.62 -9.38 10.16
CA ALA A 54 -10.62 -10.36 9.75
C ALA A 54 -10.04 -11.77 9.53
N HIS A 55 -8.78 -11.85 9.10
CA HIS A 55 -8.09 -13.11 8.75
C HIS A 55 -6.71 -13.21 9.42
N PRO A 56 -6.62 -13.19 10.76
CA PRO A 56 -5.34 -13.12 11.47
C PRO A 56 -4.45 -14.34 11.21
N ASP A 57 -5.01 -15.55 11.29
CA ASP A 57 -4.23 -16.80 11.12
C ASP A 57 -3.67 -16.94 9.70
N GLU A 58 -4.46 -16.56 8.68
CA GLU A 58 -4.04 -16.59 7.29
C GLU A 58 -2.96 -15.54 7.02
N TYR A 59 -3.12 -14.34 7.57
CA TYR A 59 -2.11 -13.30 7.49
C TYR A 59 -0.79 -13.72 8.15
N ASP A 60 -0.85 -14.31 9.35
CA ASP A 60 0.35 -14.75 10.07
C ASP A 60 1.07 -15.89 9.36
N ARG A 61 0.32 -16.82 8.74
CA ARG A 61 0.89 -17.86 7.88
C ARG A 61 1.63 -17.24 6.69
N TYR A 62 0.99 -16.38 5.92
CA TYR A 62 1.63 -15.74 4.76
C TYR A 62 2.84 -14.90 5.18
N LEU A 63 2.75 -14.17 6.29
CA LEU A 63 3.87 -13.39 6.79
C LEU A 63 5.06 -14.28 7.19
N THR A 64 4.79 -15.44 7.76
CA THR A 64 5.82 -16.41 8.15
C THR A 64 6.52 -17.00 6.92
N GLU A 65 5.74 -17.44 5.93
CA GLU A 65 6.25 -17.99 4.66
C GLU A 65 7.13 -16.96 3.94
N LEU A 66 6.63 -15.75 3.72
CA LEU A 66 7.36 -14.67 3.06
C LEU A 66 8.64 -14.27 3.79
N ARG A 67 8.64 -14.29 5.14
CA ARG A 67 9.85 -14.04 5.93
C ARG A 67 10.88 -15.14 5.76
N ALA A 68 10.47 -16.40 5.77
CA ALA A 68 11.37 -17.53 5.58
C ALA A 68 12.03 -17.48 4.18
N GLU A 69 11.24 -17.16 3.15
CA GLU A 69 11.75 -16.95 1.79
C GLU A 69 12.73 -15.78 1.72
N ALA A 70 12.38 -14.63 2.30
CA ALA A 70 13.24 -13.45 2.31
C ALA A 70 14.57 -13.68 3.04
N ILE A 71 14.56 -14.40 4.16
CA ILE A 71 15.78 -14.78 4.88
C ILE A 71 16.66 -15.67 4.01
N THR A 72 16.06 -16.68 3.37
CA THR A 72 16.80 -17.58 2.44
C THR A 72 17.42 -16.80 1.28
N ALA A 73 16.65 -15.87 0.68
CA ALA A 73 17.13 -15.02 -0.39
C ALA A 73 18.26 -14.08 0.08
N ALA A 74 18.17 -13.56 1.31
CA ALA A 74 19.19 -12.70 1.91
C ALA A 74 20.51 -13.46 2.13
N GLU A 75 20.47 -14.69 2.65
CA GLU A 75 21.67 -15.52 2.83
C GLU A 75 22.33 -15.87 1.48
N ALA A 76 21.52 -16.15 0.46
CA ALA A 76 22.03 -16.39 -0.88
C ALA A 76 22.67 -15.12 -1.48
N ALA A 77 22.04 -13.96 -1.31
CA ALA A 77 22.59 -12.67 -1.75
C ALA A 77 23.88 -12.33 -1.00
N TRP A 78 23.93 -12.58 0.30
CA TRP A 78 25.12 -12.39 1.13
C TRP A 78 26.28 -13.27 0.65
N THR A 79 26.01 -14.54 0.37
CA THR A 79 27.02 -15.46 -0.16
C THR A 79 27.62 -14.98 -1.48
N ARG A 80 26.76 -14.50 -2.41
CA ARG A 80 27.21 -13.90 -3.67
C ARG A 80 28.04 -12.63 -3.44
N HIS A 81 27.56 -11.76 -2.54
CA HIS A 81 28.26 -10.53 -2.17
C HIS A 81 29.68 -10.81 -1.63
N CYS A 82 29.83 -11.79 -0.74
CA CYS A 82 31.14 -12.21 -0.23
C CYS A 82 32.05 -12.80 -1.32
N ALA A 83 31.49 -13.36 -2.39
CA ALA A 83 32.23 -13.84 -3.56
C ALA A 83 32.61 -12.72 -4.54
N GLY A 84 32.28 -11.45 -4.24
CA GLY A 84 32.59 -10.29 -5.06
C GLY A 84 31.51 -9.93 -6.09
N ASP A 85 30.36 -10.62 -6.07
CA ASP A 85 29.20 -10.26 -6.87
C ASP A 85 28.31 -9.28 -6.10
N HIS A 86 28.44 -7.99 -6.43
CA HIS A 86 27.73 -6.89 -5.78
C HIS A 86 26.45 -6.45 -6.51
N SER A 87 25.96 -7.26 -7.44
CA SER A 87 24.74 -6.98 -8.20
C SER A 87 23.44 -7.22 -7.41
#